data_AF-A0A1F9HP32-F1
#
_entry.id   AF-A0A1F9HP32-F1
#
_cell.length_a   1.000
_cell.length_b   1.000
_cell.length_c   1.000
_cell.angle_alpha   90.00
_cell.angle_beta   90.00
_cell.angle_gamma   90.00
#
_symmetry.space_group_name_H-M   'P 1'
#
loop_
_entity.id
_entity.type
_entity.pdbx_description
1 polymer ?
#
loop_
_entity_poly.entity_id
_entity_poly.type
_entity_poly.pdbx_seq_one_letter_code
_entity_poly.pdbx_strand_id
1 'polypeptide(L)'
;MNLIEIFKRKIPSPTQVIEEAIRLKLVPPYDDIEYIKSSFSILVEELQIDAYNLYLKAEEKEGMLAIREHLRGKVRSGATDEEAIEEAAKMFKELDRFFLSLTQSRRPRAGKAFEVILKTLFKRLEYPFDEQQVINGKPDFLMPNRIYYDRNAMDCIIFTAKRTLRERWRQIVTEGTRGKGFYLATIDESISKIQLHEMKAHRIYLVMPGDIKTRIPNYVDEDNVISYEEFFKYHLDPAVVRWRAKGII
;
A
#
# COMPACT_ATOMS: atom_id res chain seq x y z
N MET A 1 29.81 -10.42 8.71
CA MET A 1 28.51 -9.99 8.16
C MET A 1 28.46 -8.49 8.29
N ASN A 2 28.05 -7.76 7.25
CA ASN A 2 27.97 -6.29 7.39
C ASN A 2 26.71 -5.90 8.18
N LEU A 3 26.70 -4.68 8.71
CA LEU A 3 25.61 -4.15 9.54
C LEU A 3 24.22 -4.26 8.86
N ILE A 4 24.15 -4.04 7.54
CA ILE A 4 22.91 -4.12 6.76
C ILE A 4 22.40 -5.57 6.66
N GLU A 5 23.28 -6.54 6.48
CA GLU A 5 22.95 -7.96 6.41
C GLU A 5 22.39 -8.48 7.75
N ILE A 6 23.00 -8.09 8.88
CA ILE A 6 22.52 -8.45 10.22
C ILE A 6 21.08 -7.93 10.40
N PHE A 7 20.86 -6.66 10.09
CA PHE A 7 19.55 -6.02 10.18
C PHE A 7 18.49 -6.68 9.28
N LYS A 8 18.83 -6.93 8.01
CA LYS A 8 17.89 -7.51 7.02
C LYS A 8 17.39 -8.89 7.40
N ARG A 9 18.15 -9.67 8.18
CA ARG A 9 17.74 -11.01 8.64
C ARG A 9 16.69 -10.98 9.74
N LYS A 10 16.51 -9.84 10.42
CA LYS A 10 15.65 -9.72 11.61
C LYS A 10 14.48 -8.78 11.42
N ILE A 11 14.62 -7.75 10.57
CA ILE A 11 13.53 -6.81 10.30
C ILE A 11 12.33 -7.55 9.68
N PRO A 12 11.10 -7.35 10.19
CA PRO A 12 9.93 -7.97 9.59
C PRO A 12 9.74 -7.49 8.14
N SER A 13 9.23 -8.40 7.33
CA SER A 13 8.80 -8.09 5.97
C SER A 13 7.65 -7.08 6.00
N PRO A 14 7.43 -6.30 4.93
CA PRO A 14 6.31 -5.38 4.86
C PRO A 14 4.98 -6.10 5.15
N THR A 15 4.77 -7.25 4.51
CA THR A 15 3.58 -8.09 4.69
C THR A 15 3.34 -8.46 6.15
N GLN A 16 4.35 -8.93 6.88
CA GLN A 16 4.22 -9.29 8.30
C GLN A 16 3.80 -8.10 9.18
N VAL A 17 4.38 -6.91 8.93
CA VAL A 17 4.00 -5.70 9.68
C VAL A 17 2.55 -5.32 9.43
N ILE A 18 2.08 -5.44 8.18
CA ILE A 18 0.72 -5.07 7.80
C ILE A 18 -0.29 -6.09 8.32
N GLU A 19 0.01 -7.38 8.21
CA GLU A 19 -0.82 -8.45 8.77
C GLU A 19 -0.98 -8.30 10.28
N GLU A 20 0.09 -7.93 10.99
CA GLU A 20 0.02 -7.64 12.42
C GLU A 20 -0.83 -6.39 12.71
N ALA A 21 -0.67 -5.30 11.94
CA ALA A 21 -1.50 -4.11 12.08
C ALA A 21 -2.99 -4.44 11.93
N ILE A 22 -3.34 -5.22 10.91
CA ILE A 22 -4.71 -5.66 10.63
C ILE A 22 -5.23 -6.56 11.76
N ARG A 23 -4.42 -7.52 12.22
CA ARG A 23 -4.78 -8.43 13.31
C ARG A 23 -5.07 -7.69 14.62
N LEU A 24 -4.34 -6.62 14.90
CA LEU A 24 -4.55 -5.79 16.09
C LEU A 24 -5.77 -4.86 15.95
N LYS A 25 -6.05 -4.39 14.73
CA LYS A 25 -7.13 -3.42 14.46
C LYS A 25 -8.50 -4.07 14.31
N LEU A 26 -8.58 -5.14 13.52
CA LEU A 26 -9.82 -5.84 13.20
C LEU A 26 -10.04 -7.00 14.19
N VAL A 27 -10.57 -6.65 15.36
CA VAL A 27 -10.95 -7.58 16.42
C VAL A 27 -12.41 -7.37 16.82
N PRO A 28 -13.14 -8.42 17.24
CA PRO A 28 -14.54 -8.28 17.64
C PRO A 28 -14.75 -7.18 18.70
N PRO A 29 -15.81 -6.34 18.57
CA PRO A 29 -16.87 -6.41 17.54
C PRO A 29 -16.55 -5.67 16.22
N TYR A 30 -15.33 -5.17 16.03
CA TYR A 30 -14.92 -4.31 14.92
C TYR A 30 -14.24 -5.09 13.78
N ASP A 31 -14.81 -6.22 13.38
CA ASP A 31 -14.21 -7.13 12.39
C ASP A 31 -15.21 -7.75 11.39
N ASP A 32 -16.50 -7.41 11.50
CA ASP A 32 -17.52 -7.89 10.57
C ASP A 32 -17.55 -7.12 9.24
N ILE A 33 -18.27 -7.67 8.26
CA ILE A 33 -18.38 -7.12 6.90
C ILE A 33 -19.03 -5.73 6.91
N GLU A 34 -20.03 -5.50 7.76
CA GLU A 34 -20.78 -4.25 7.80
C GLU A 34 -19.90 -3.11 8.35
N TYR A 35 -19.18 -3.37 9.43
CA TYR A 35 -18.21 -2.46 10.02
C TYR A 35 -17.07 -2.15 9.04
N ILE A 36 -16.44 -3.18 8.46
CA ILE A 36 -15.32 -2.98 7.53
C ILE A 36 -15.75 -2.15 6.33
N LYS A 37 -16.95 -2.39 5.81
CA LYS A 37 -17.45 -1.68 4.63
C LYS A 37 -17.83 -0.22 4.95
N SER A 38 -18.52 0.01 6.06
CA SER A 38 -18.93 1.35 6.48
C SER A 38 -17.76 2.21 6.96
N SER A 39 -16.68 1.58 7.44
CA SER A 39 -15.48 2.25 7.97
C SER A 39 -14.28 2.17 7.02
N PHE A 40 -14.47 1.82 5.75
CA PHE A 40 -13.37 1.46 4.85
C PHE A 40 -12.35 2.59 4.68
N SER A 41 -12.80 3.84 4.45
CA SER A 41 -11.91 5.00 4.36
C SER A 41 -11.04 5.15 5.62
N ILE A 42 -11.66 5.07 6.80
CA ILE A 42 -11.00 5.20 8.10
C ILE A 42 -9.97 4.09 8.27
N LEU A 43 -10.35 2.83 8.00
CA LEU A 43 -9.47 1.68 8.11
C LEU A 43 -8.24 1.80 7.20
N VAL A 44 -8.41 2.30 5.97
CA VAL A 44 -7.27 2.50 5.04
C VAL A 44 -6.26 3.51 5.57
N GLU A 45 -6.71 4.57 6.25
CA GLU A 45 -5.83 5.58 6.83
C GLU A 45 -5.17 5.08 8.11
N GLU A 46 -5.96 4.55 9.04
CA GLU A 46 -5.47 4.08 10.35
C GLU A 46 -4.51 2.90 10.21
N LEU A 47 -4.82 1.91 9.37
CA LEU A 47 -3.93 0.75 9.17
C LEU A 47 -2.57 1.15 8.58
N GLN A 48 -2.51 2.24 7.79
CA GLN A 48 -1.24 2.75 7.31
C GLN A 48 -0.40 3.38 8.42
N ILE A 49 -1.05 4.11 9.33
CA ILE A 49 -0.41 4.71 10.50
C ILE A 49 0.08 3.59 11.43
N ASP A 50 -0.76 2.60 11.70
CA ASP A 50 -0.45 1.48 12.57
C ASP A 50 0.70 0.63 12.01
N ALA A 51 0.65 0.28 10.72
CA ALA A 51 1.74 -0.45 10.06
C ALA A 51 3.05 0.35 10.07
N TYR A 52 2.99 1.66 9.87
CA TYR A 52 4.19 2.51 9.94
C TYR A 52 4.79 2.53 11.35
N ASN A 53 3.95 2.68 12.37
CA ASN A 53 4.38 2.69 13.78
C ASN A 53 4.97 1.34 14.22
N LEU A 54 4.35 0.23 13.82
CA LEU A 54 4.89 -1.11 14.06
C LEU A 54 6.24 -1.30 13.37
N TYR A 55 6.38 -0.83 12.13
CA TYR A 55 7.65 -0.87 11.41
C TYR A 55 8.73 -0.05 12.12
N LEU A 56 8.43 1.19 12.55
CA LEU A 56 9.42 2.03 13.23
C LEU A 56 9.90 1.41 14.55
N LYS A 57 8.99 0.83 15.35
CA LYS A 57 9.35 0.10 16.57
C LYS A 57 10.28 -1.08 16.27
N ALA A 58 10.00 -1.83 15.21
CA ALA A 58 10.85 -2.94 14.78
C ALA A 58 12.19 -2.45 14.22
N GLU A 59 12.19 -1.36 13.44
CA GLU A 59 13.39 -0.75 12.86
C GLU A 59 14.35 -0.27 13.95
N GLU A 60 13.83 0.42 14.97
CA GLU A 60 14.62 0.87 16.12
C GLU A 60 15.22 -0.31 16.87
N LYS A 61 14.38 -1.27 17.28
CA LYS A 61 14.83 -2.46 18.03
C LYS A 61 15.87 -3.26 17.27
N GLU A 62 15.58 -3.67 16.04
CA GLU A 62 16.47 -4.52 15.26
C GLU A 62 17.70 -3.75 14.75
N GLY A 63 17.59 -2.42 14.56
CA GLY A 63 18.72 -1.54 14.27
C GLY A 63 19.72 -1.47 15.43
N MET A 64 19.24 -1.26 16.66
CA MET A 64 20.08 -1.28 17.86
C MET A 64 20.78 -2.63 18.04
N LEU A 65 20.05 -3.74 17.83
CA LEU A 65 20.62 -5.09 17.91
C LEU A 65 21.69 -5.33 16.85
N ALA A 66 21.46 -4.88 15.61
CA ALA A 66 22.44 -5.00 14.53
C ALA A 66 23.72 -4.21 14.81
N ILE A 67 23.60 -2.96 15.32
CA ILE A 67 24.75 -2.15 15.71
C ILE A 67 25.54 -2.85 16.82
N ARG A 68 24.85 -3.37 17.84
CA ARG A 68 25.47 -4.08 18.97
C ARG A 68 26.20 -5.34 18.52
N GLU A 69 25.59 -6.15 17.65
CA GLU A 69 26.20 -7.37 17.13
C GLU A 69 27.43 -7.05 16.27
N HIS A 70 27.32 -6.03 15.42
CA HIS A 70 28.44 -5.59 14.57
C HIS A 70 29.62 -5.05 15.38
N LEU A 71 29.35 -4.24 16.41
CA LEU A 71 30.39 -3.71 17.31
C LEU A 71 31.04 -4.82 18.14
N ARG A 72 30.28 -5.81 18.63
CA ARG A 72 30.85 -6.99 19.32
C ARG A 72 31.86 -7.75 18.48
N GLY A 73 31.71 -7.75 17.16
CA GLY A 73 32.68 -8.37 16.24
C GLY A 73 33.99 -7.58 16.09
N LYS A 74 34.03 -6.31 16.54
CA LYS A 74 35.19 -5.42 16.42
C LYS A 74 35.92 -5.18 17.75
N VAL A 75 35.19 -5.21 18.87
CA VAL A 75 35.77 -5.01 20.20
C VAL A 75 36.34 -6.32 20.74
N ARG A 76 37.64 -6.32 21.05
CA ARG A 76 38.33 -7.49 21.62
C ARG A 76 37.87 -7.77 23.06
N SER A 77 37.96 -9.04 23.47
CA SER A 77 37.75 -9.40 24.88
C SER A 77 38.79 -8.72 25.77
N GLY A 78 38.35 -8.12 26.88
CA GLY A 78 39.21 -7.35 27.79
C GLY A 78 39.59 -5.94 27.31
N ALA A 79 38.96 -5.43 26.26
CA ALA A 79 39.15 -4.03 25.83
C ALA A 79 38.76 -3.03 26.94
N THR A 80 39.44 -1.90 26.98
CA THR A 80 39.05 -0.77 27.84
C THR A 80 37.86 -0.03 27.26
N ASP A 81 37.20 0.81 28.06
CA ASP A 81 36.11 1.67 27.59
C ASP A 81 36.55 2.56 26.43
N GLU A 82 37.75 3.13 26.51
CA GLU A 82 38.31 3.99 25.46
C GLU A 82 38.53 3.23 24.15
N GLU A 83 39.03 1.98 24.22
CA GLU A 83 39.20 1.13 23.03
C GLU A 83 37.83 0.79 22.39
N ALA A 84 36.80 0.54 23.20
CA ALA A 84 35.47 0.26 22.70
C ALA A 84 34.81 1.50 22.07
N ILE A 85 35.00 2.68 22.66
CA ILE A 85 34.53 3.97 22.14
C ILE A 85 35.21 4.27 20.80
N GLU A 86 36.52 4.07 20.70
CA GLU A 86 37.27 4.31 19.46
C GLU A 86 36.82 3.37 18.33
N GLU A 87 36.57 2.08 18.63
CA GLU A 87 36.00 1.16 17.64
C GLU A 87 34.59 1.55 17.21
N ALA A 88 33.75 2.04 18.12
CA ALA A 88 32.45 2.59 17.78
C ALA A 88 32.54 3.85 16.91
N ALA A 89 33.49 4.76 17.21
CA ALA A 89 33.72 5.97 16.43
C ALA A 89 34.15 5.67 14.99
N LYS A 90 35.02 4.67 14.79
CA LYS A 90 35.45 4.20 13.45
C LYS A 90 34.29 3.68 12.60
N MET A 91 33.17 3.28 13.20
CA MET A 91 31.98 2.82 12.47
C MET A 91 31.21 3.95 11.77
N PHE A 92 31.61 5.22 11.89
CA PHE A 92 30.89 6.36 11.32
C PHE A 92 30.41 6.14 9.86
N LYS A 93 31.30 5.74 8.95
CA LYS A 93 30.94 5.50 7.54
C LYS A 93 29.98 4.30 7.35
N GLU A 94 30.05 3.32 8.24
CA GLU A 94 29.17 2.15 8.20
C GLU A 94 27.77 2.50 8.71
N LEU A 95 27.69 3.31 9.78
CA LEU A 95 26.46 3.85 10.36
C LEU A 95 25.76 4.81 9.38
N ASP A 96 26.50 5.70 8.73
CA ASP A 96 25.97 6.61 7.70
C ASP A 96 25.27 5.84 6.57
N ARG A 97 25.97 4.85 5.98
CA ARG A 97 25.39 3.98 4.95
C ARG A 97 24.19 3.19 5.46
N PHE A 98 24.24 2.75 6.71
CA PHE A 98 23.15 2.02 7.34
C PHE A 98 21.89 2.88 7.48
N PHE A 99 21.99 4.07 8.09
CA PHE A 99 20.86 4.99 8.26
C PHE A 99 20.28 5.48 6.92
N LEU A 100 21.14 5.71 5.92
CA LEU A 100 20.70 5.99 4.56
C LEU A 100 19.89 4.82 3.99
N SER A 101 20.38 3.59 4.14
CA SER A 101 19.67 2.38 3.69
C SER A 101 18.31 2.21 4.40
N LEU A 102 18.22 2.50 5.70
CA LEU A 102 16.96 2.45 6.45
C LEU A 102 15.95 3.42 5.84
N THR A 103 16.35 4.69 5.67
CA THR A 103 15.51 5.75 5.11
C THR A 103 15.02 5.42 3.70
N GLN A 104 15.91 4.92 2.84
CA GLN A 104 15.54 4.54 1.47
C GLN A 104 14.59 3.33 1.42
N SER A 105 14.65 2.44 2.41
CA SER A 105 13.77 1.28 2.49
C SER A 105 12.32 1.63 2.87
N ARG A 106 12.08 2.77 3.52
CA ARG A 106 10.74 3.18 4.01
C ARG A 106 9.76 3.46 2.86
N ARG A 107 10.22 4.07 1.76
CA ARG A 107 9.37 4.43 0.60
C ARG A 107 8.70 3.24 -0.09
N PRO A 108 9.43 2.19 -0.51
CA PRO A 108 8.79 1.02 -1.13
C PRO A 108 7.89 0.26 -0.14
N ARG A 109 8.23 0.25 1.16
CA ARG A 109 7.39 -0.33 2.21
C ARG A 109 6.05 0.36 2.33
N ALA A 110 6.04 1.70 2.33
CA ALA A 110 4.84 2.51 2.37
C ALA A 110 3.89 2.26 1.19
N GLY A 111 4.43 2.13 -0.03
CA GLY A 111 3.65 1.74 -1.21
C GLY A 111 3.06 0.34 -1.07
N LYS A 112 3.89 -0.62 -0.64
CA LYS A 112 3.44 -2.00 -0.46
C LYS A 112 2.38 -2.16 0.63
N ALA A 113 2.48 -1.36 1.70
CA ALA A 113 1.50 -1.30 2.77
C ALA A 113 0.11 -0.98 2.25
N PHE A 114 0.01 0.05 1.42
CA PHE A 114 -1.26 0.48 0.83
C PHE A 114 -1.91 -0.62 -0.02
N GLU A 115 -1.15 -1.29 -0.90
CA GLU A 115 -1.63 -2.41 -1.72
C GLU A 115 -2.18 -3.57 -0.86
N VAL A 116 -1.43 -3.98 0.17
CA VAL A 116 -1.79 -5.12 1.01
C VAL A 116 -2.98 -4.80 1.90
N ILE A 117 -3.10 -3.57 2.40
CA ILE A 117 -4.27 -3.13 3.18
C ILE A 117 -5.53 -3.28 2.32
N LEU A 118 -5.55 -2.67 1.13
CA LEU A 118 -6.70 -2.76 0.23
C LEU A 118 -7.04 -4.20 -0.13
N LYS A 119 -6.02 -5.00 -0.43
CA LYS A 119 -6.19 -6.44 -0.70
C LYS A 119 -6.88 -7.15 0.45
N THR A 120 -6.37 -6.98 1.67
CA THR A 120 -6.90 -7.69 2.82
C THR A 120 -8.32 -7.25 3.14
N LEU A 121 -8.61 -5.94 3.06
CA LEU A 121 -9.97 -5.44 3.27
C LEU A 121 -10.93 -5.95 2.19
N PHE A 122 -10.55 -5.96 0.91
CA PHE A 122 -11.38 -6.55 -0.15
C PHE A 122 -11.64 -8.05 0.06
N LYS A 123 -10.66 -8.81 0.56
CA LYS A 123 -10.86 -10.23 0.92
C LYS A 123 -11.82 -10.40 2.08
N ARG A 124 -11.72 -9.55 3.12
CA ARG A 124 -12.64 -9.57 4.27
C ARG A 124 -14.07 -9.22 3.89
N LEU A 125 -14.23 -8.37 2.88
CA LEU A 125 -15.54 -8.04 2.29
C LEU A 125 -16.02 -9.07 1.27
N GLU A 126 -15.29 -10.16 1.07
CA GLU A 126 -15.62 -11.26 0.15
C GLU A 126 -15.82 -10.81 -1.30
N TYR A 127 -15.12 -9.74 -1.72
CA TYR A 127 -15.18 -9.29 -3.11
C TYR A 127 -14.39 -10.24 -4.03
N PRO A 128 -14.93 -10.59 -5.21
CA PRO A 128 -14.25 -11.45 -6.17
C PRO A 128 -13.19 -10.67 -6.95
N PHE A 129 -11.94 -11.14 -6.95
CA PHE A 129 -10.89 -10.60 -7.79
C PHE A 129 -9.76 -11.60 -8.01
N ASP A 130 -9.08 -11.46 -9.15
CA ASP A 130 -7.74 -12.01 -9.35
C ASP A 130 -6.67 -10.95 -9.10
N GLU A 131 -5.56 -11.37 -8.49
CA GLU A 131 -4.40 -10.52 -8.22
C GLU A 131 -3.42 -10.53 -9.41
N GLN A 132 -2.74 -9.40 -9.64
CA GLN A 132 -1.50 -9.32 -10.44
C GLN A 132 -1.57 -9.87 -11.88
N GLN A 133 -2.75 -9.85 -12.50
CA GLN A 133 -2.96 -10.35 -13.85
C GLN A 133 -2.31 -9.46 -14.92
N VAL A 134 -1.84 -10.05 -16.02
CA VAL A 134 -1.26 -9.31 -17.15
C VAL A 134 -2.30 -9.15 -18.26
N ILE A 135 -2.85 -7.94 -18.42
CA ILE A 135 -3.96 -7.64 -19.35
C ILE A 135 -3.72 -6.34 -20.16
N ASN A 136 -2.48 -6.11 -20.60
CA ASN A 136 -1.92 -4.85 -21.13
C ASN A 136 -1.55 -3.86 -20.02
N GLY A 137 -0.67 -4.31 -19.14
CA GLY A 137 -0.40 -3.70 -17.84
C GLY A 137 -0.60 -4.74 -16.76
N LYS A 138 -0.24 -4.39 -15.52
CA LYS A 138 -0.35 -5.27 -14.36
C LYS A 138 -1.17 -4.57 -13.27
N PRO A 139 -2.52 -4.52 -13.40
CA PRO A 139 -3.36 -4.01 -12.33
C PRO A 139 -3.19 -4.87 -11.07
N ASP A 140 -3.45 -4.24 -9.92
CA ASP A 140 -3.39 -4.93 -8.63
C ASP A 140 -4.59 -5.88 -8.47
N PHE A 141 -5.77 -5.46 -8.95
CA PHE A 141 -7.00 -6.23 -8.87
C PHE A 141 -7.76 -6.23 -10.21
N LEU A 142 -8.16 -7.43 -10.64
CA LEU A 142 -9.05 -7.65 -11.77
C LEU A 142 -10.33 -8.32 -11.30
N MET A 143 -11.44 -7.58 -11.30
CA MET A 143 -12.72 -8.00 -10.73
C MET A 143 -13.73 -8.31 -11.86
N PRO A 144 -14.40 -9.48 -11.87
CA PRO A 144 -14.39 -10.50 -10.82
C PRO A 144 -13.21 -11.49 -10.92
N ASN A 145 -12.72 -11.77 -12.14
CA ASN A 145 -11.58 -12.66 -12.39
C ASN A 145 -11.10 -12.53 -13.85
N ARG A 146 -9.95 -13.13 -14.14
CA ARG A 146 -9.30 -13.13 -15.45
C ARG A 146 -10.12 -13.83 -16.53
N ILE A 147 -10.72 -14.98 -16.18
CA ILE A 147 -11.48 -15.79 -17.13
C ILE A 147 -12.67 -15.00 -17.69
N TYR A 148 -13.40 -14.27 -16.83
CA TYR A 148 -14.51 -13.43 -17.26
C TYR A 148 -14.01 -12.19 -18.03
N TYR A 149 -12.89 -11.61 -17.63
CA TYR A 149 -12.30 -10.49 -18.35
C TYR A 149 -11.96 -10.82 -19.80
N ASP A 150 -11.39 -12.00 -20.06
CA ASP A 150 -11.06 -12.43 -21.43
C ASP A 150 -12.33 -12.62 -22.30
N ARG A 151 -13.50 -12.86 -21.69
CA ARG A 151 -14.79 -13.02 -22.37
C ARG A 151 -15.55 -11.70 -22.51
N ASN A 152 -15.52 -10.85 -21.48
CA ASN A 152 -16.30 -9.61 -21.41
C ASN A 152 -15.60 -8.55 -20.55
N ALA A 153 -14.49 -8.01 -21.05
CA ALA A 153 -13.71 -6.98 -20.38
C ALA A 153 -14.50 -5.71 -20.02
N MET A 154 -15.58 -5.39 -20.75
CA MET A 154 -16.37 -4.17 -20.53
C MET A 154 -17.25 -4.22 -19.28
N ASP A 155 -17.60 -5.42 -18.80
CA ASP A 155 -18.37 -5.62 -17.57
C ASP A 155 -17.46 -5.93 -16.36
N CYS A 156 -16.14 -5.81 -16.53
CA CYS A 156 -15.14 -6.03 -15.48
C CYS A 156 -14.67 -4.70 -14.88
N ILE A 157 -14.21 -4.74 -13.62
CA ILE A 157 -13.58 -3.61 -12.94
C ILE A 157 -12.07 -3.84 -12.91
N ILE A 158 -11.32 -2.86 -13.42
CA ILE A 158 -9.86 -2.83 -13.32
C ILE A 158 -9.49 -1.82 -12.23
N PHE A 159 -8.87 -2.32 -11.16
CA PHE A 159 -8.54 -1.52 -9.99
C PHE A 159 -7.05 -1.64 -9.67
N THR A 160 -6.39 -0.52 -9.41
CA THR A 160 -4.96 -0.45 -9.07
C THR A 160 -4.75 0.49 -7.90
N ALA A 161 -3.72 0.24 -7.11
CA ALA A 161 -3.40 1.01 -5.93
C ALA A 161 -2.05 1.71 -6.09
N LYS A 162 -2.03 3.03 -5.89
CA LYS A 162 -0.79 3.80 -5.79
C LYS A 162 -0.93 4.82 -4.67
N ARG A 163 -0.16 4.64 -3.60
CA ARG A 163 -0.18 5.54 -2.44
C ARG A 163 0.06 7.01 -2.82
N THR A 164 1.03 7.26 -3.71
CA THR A 164 1.33 8.57 -4.29
C THR A 164 1.42 8.45 -5.79
N LEU A 165 0.86 9.40 -6.53
CA LEU A 165 0.76 9.31 -7.99
C LEU A 165 1.93 10.01 -8.68
N ARG A 166 2.12 11.31 -8.42
CA ARG A 166 3.00 12.18 -9.24
C ARG A 166 2.75 11.96 -10.75
N GLU A 167 3.75 11.63 -11.53
CA GLU A 167 3.64 11.24 -12.94
C GLU A 167 3.35 9.74 -13.17
N ARG A 168 3.44 8.91 -12.12
CA ARG A 168 3.39 7.44 -12.22
C ARG A 168 2.01 6.88 -12.55
N TRP A 169 0.95 7.67 -12.44
CA TRP A 169 -0.37 7.27 -12.92
C TRP A 169 -0.37 7.04 -14.44
N ARG A 170 0.51 7.70 -15.20
CA ARG A 170 0.62 7.46 -16.65
C ARG A 170 1.01 6.02 -16.99
N GLN A 171 1.67 5.31 -16.07
CA GLN A 171 2.08 3.92 -16.25
C GLN A 171 0.91 2.94 -16.37
N ILE A 172 -0.29 3.31 -15.91
CA ILE A 172 -1.48 2.45 -16.00
C ILE A 172 -2.23 2.65 -17.33
N VAL A 173 -1.92 3.72 -18.05
CA VAL A 173 -2.43 4.00 -19.39
C VAL A 173 -1.53 3.29 -20.39
N THR A 174 -1.99 2.18 -20.96
CA THR A 174 -1.28 1.48 -22.05
C THR A 174 -2.14 1.48 -23.31
N GLU A 175 -1.54 1.25 -24.48
CA GLU A 175 -2.28 1.20 -25.75
C GLU A 175 -3.38 0.13 -25.75
N GLY A 176 -3.15 -1.01 -25.09
CA GLY A 176 -4.10 -2.10 -24.98
C GLY A 176 -5.18 -1.94 -23.91
N THR A 177 -5.13 -0.85 -23.15
CA THR A 177 -6.17 -0.46 -22.17
C THR A 177 -6.98 0.75 -22.60
N ARG A 178 -6.66 1.33 -23.76
CA ARG A 178 -7.33 2.50 -24.34
C ARG A 178 -8.82 2.21 -24.51
N GLY A 179 -9.66 3.03 -23.87
CA GLY A 179 -11.13 2.91 -23.89
C GLY A 179 -11.75 2.17 -22.70
N LYS A 180 -10.96 1.52 -21.85
CA LYS A 180 -11.43 0.87 -20.60
C LYS A 180 -11.42 1.88 -19.45
N GLY A 181 -12.35 1.74 -18.51
CA GLY A 181 -12.37 2.53 -17.27
C GLY A 181 -11.42 1.93 -16.23
N PHE A 182 -10.69 2.78 -15.50
CA PHE A 182 -9.78 2.39 -14.44
C PHE A 182 -10.20 3.02 -13.12
N TYR A 183 -10.13 2.25 -12.04
CA TYR A 183 -10.17 2.77 -10.69
C TYR A 183 -8.75 2.76 -10.11
N LEU A 184 -8.29 3.92 -9.66
CA LEU A 184 -6.95 4.12 -9.13
C LEU A 184 -7.06 4.58 -7.68
N ALA A 185 -6.84 3.65 -6.74
CA ALA A 185 -6.79 3.97 -5.33
C ALA A 185 -5.57 4.82 -5.00
N THR A 186 -5.76 5.87 -4.20
CA THR A 186 -4.69 6.76 -3.75
C THR A 186 -5.02 7.43 -2.41
N ILE A 187 -3.99 7.89 -1.71
CA ILE A 187 -4.07 8.83 -0.58
C ILE A 187 -3.20 10.08 -0.84
N ASP A 188 -2.96 10.38 -2.12
CA ASP A 188 -2.16 11.52 -2.55
C ASP A 188 -2.99 12.81 -2.44
N GLU A 189 -2.58 13.72 -1.58
CA GLU A 189 -3.22 15.02 -1.37
C GLU A 189 -2.68 16.12 -2.32
N SER A 190 -1.73 15.79 -3.21
CA SER A 190 -0.98 16.77 -4.02
C SER A 190 -1.33 16.78 -5.51
N ILE A 191 -2.44 16.16 -5.92
CA ILE A 191 -2.81 16.04 -7.33
C ILE A 191 -3.42 17.37 -7.82
N SER A 192 -2.86 17.90 -8.90
CA SER A 192 -3.34 19.15 -9.51
C SER A 192 -4.61 18.94 -10.33
N LYS A 193 -5.45 19.97 -10.48
CA LYS A 193 -6.62 19.94 -11.38
C LYS A 193 -6.27 19.54 -12.81
N ILE A 194 -5.10 19.99 -13.31
CA ILE A 194 -4.62 19.61 -14.65
C ILE A 194 -4.46 18.08 -14.73
N GLN A 195 -3.82 17.46 -13.74
CA GLN A 195 -3.67 16.00 -13.69
C GLN A 195 -5.02 15.29 -13.55
N LEU A 196 -5.95 15.82 -12.75
CA LEU A 196 -7.29 15.25 -12.58
C LEU A 196 -8.07 15.25 -13.91
N HIS A 197 -8.03 16.36 -14.65
CA HIS A 197 -8.63 16.44 -15.98
C HIS A 197 -7.96 15.50 -16.98
N GLU A 198 -6.63 15.38 -16.95
CA GLU A 198 -5.91 14.40 -17.79
C GLU A 198 -6.32 12.96 -17.45
N MET A 199 -6.44 12.62 -16.17
CA MET A 199 -6.93 11.31 -15.71
C MET A 199 -8.36 11.06 -16.19
N LYS A 200 -9.24 12.06 -16.09
CA LYS A 200 -10.63 12.00 -16.59
C LYS A 200 -10.67 11.72 -18.09
N ALA A 201 -9.83 12.40 -18.88
CA ALA A 201 -9.71 12.17 -20.32
C ALA A 201 -9.24 10.74 -20.66
N HIS A 202 -8.49 10.12 -19.75
CA HIS A 202 -8.06 8.72 -19.86
C HIS A 202 -9.01 7.71 -19.16
N ARG A 203 -10.20 8.15 -18.72
CA ARG A 203 -11.20 7.32 -18.02
C ARG A 203 -10.68 6.70 -16.71
N ILE A 204 -9.80 7.43 -16.02
CA ILE A 204 -9.30 7.05 -14.70
C ILE A 204 -10.13 7.78 -13.63
N TYR A 205 -10.74 6.98 -12.76
CA TYR A 205 -11.42 7.41 -11.55
C TYR A 205 -10.49 7.20 -10.36
N LEU A 206 -10.20 8.27 -9.63
CA LEU A 206 -9.50 8.16 -8.36
C LEU A 206 -10.45 7.67 -7.29
N VAL A 207 -9.98 6.70 -6.50
CA VAL A 207 -10.69 6.19 -5.33
C VAL A 207 -9.86 6.52 -4.10
N MET A 208 -10.42 7.22 -3.12
CA MET A 208 -9.65 7.70 -1.96
C MET A 208 -10.51 7.71 -0.69
N PRO A 209 -9.92 7.89 0.50
CA PRO A 209 -10.69 8.13 1.71
C PRO A 209 -11.61 9.34 1.57
N GLY A 210 -12.82 9.25 2.12
CA GLY A 210 -13.81 10.34 2.07
C GLY A 210 -13.31 11.66 2.68
N ASP A 211 -12.52 11.59 3.77
CA ASP A 211 -11.89 12.79 4.35
C ASP A 211 -10.97 13.50 3.34
N ILE A 212 -10.09 12.77 2.66
CA ILE A 212 -9.19 13.35 1.65
C ILE A 212 -9.99 13.99 0.51
N LYS A 213 -11.03 13.32 0.00
CA LYS A 213 -11.91 13.88 -1.05
C LYS A 213 -12.51 15.22 -0.64
N THR A 214 -12.96 15.34 0.61
CA THR A 214 -13.70 16.51 1.10
C THR A 214 -12.80 17.64 1.59
N ARG A 215 -11.64 17.30 2.17
CA ARG A 215 -10.71 18.27 2.77
C ARG A 215 -9.81 18.95 1.73
N ILE A 216 -9.54 18.31 0.59
CA ILE A 216 -8.66 18.85 -0.45
C ILE A 216 -9.48 19.64 -1.50
N PRO A 217 -9.28 20.97 -1.64
CA PRO A 217 -10.10 21.81 -2.52
C PRO A 217 -10.10 21.40 -3.99
N ASN A 218 -9.02 20.78 -4.47
CA ASN A 218 -8.94 20.31 -5.85
C ASN A 218 -9.86 19.10 -6.12
N TYR A 219 -10.35 18.40 -5.10
CA TYR A 219 -11.04 17.11 -5.25
C TYR A 219 -12.55 17.20 -5.10
N VAL A 220 -13.05 18.23 -4.41
CA VAL A 220 -14.46 18.33 -3.98
C VAL A 220 -15.44 18.27 -5.16
N ASP A 221 -15.14 18.99 -6.25
CA ASP A 221 -16.04 19.15 -7.40
C ASP A 221 -15.67 18.27 -8.61
N GLU A 222 -14.71 17.34 -8.45
CA GLU A 222 -14.19 16.56 -9.58
C GLU A 222 -14.93 15.22 -9.72
N ASP A 223 -15.69 15.05 -10.81
CA ASP A 223 -16.51 13.84 -11.07
C ASP A 223 -15.70 12.53 -11.08
N ASN A 224 -14.41 12.59 -11.42
CA ASN A 224 -13.54 11.43 -11.46
C ASN A 224 -12.74 11.23 -10.16
N VAL A 225 -13.16 11.88 -9.06
CA VAL A 225 -12.63 11.65 -7.72
C VAL A 225 -13.77 11.18 -6.82
N ILE A 226 -13.70 9.94 -6.38
CA ILE A 226 -14.74 9.29 -5.58
C ILE A 226 -14.17 8.70 -4.29
N SER A 227 -15.01 8.59 -3.27
CA SER A 227 -14.66 7.90 -2.04
C SER A 227 -14.73 6.37 -2.23
N TYR A 228 -14.16 5.61 -1.30
CA TYR A 228 -14.34 4.14 -1.29
C TYR A 228 -15.82 3.76 -1.16
N GLU A 229 -16.59 4.50 -0.35
CA GLU A 229 -18.02 4.25 -0.13
C GLU A 229 -18.84 4.51 -1.40
N GLU A 230 -18.53 5.59 -2.13
CA GLU A 230 -19.11 5.86 -3.46
C GLU A 230 -18.73 4.78 -4.47
N PHE A 231 -17.47 4.33 -4.45
CA PHE A 231 -17.01 3.23 -5.30
C PHE A 231 -17.79 1.94 -5.03
N PHE A 232 -17.98 1.55 -3.77
CA PHE A 232 -18.79 0.38 -3.44
C PHE A 232 -20.22 0.54 -3.89
N LYS A 233 -20.87 1.65 -3.50
CA LYS A 233 -22.29 1.88 -3.73
C LYS A 233 -22.65 1.96 -5.21
N TYR A 234 -21.87 2.66 -6.01
CA TYR A 234 -22.23 3.00 -7.39
C TYR A 234 -21.52 2.16 -8.46
N HIS A 235 -20.46 1.43 -8.08
CA HIS A 235 -19.66 0.68 -9.06
C HIS A 235 -19.48 -0.78 -8.69
N LEU A 236 -18.88 -1.10 -7.55
CA LEU A 236 -18.51 -2.48 -7.22
C LEU A 236 -19.71 -3.33 -6.80
N ASP A 237 -20.56 -2.88 -5.88
CA ASP A 237 -21.72 -3.66 -5.43
C ASP A 237 -22.71 -3.93 -6.57
N PRO A 238 -23.07 -2.94 -7.41
CA PRO A 238 -23.91 -3.20 -8.57
C PRO A 238 -23.27 -4.20 -9.55
N ALA A 239 -21.94 -4.17 -9.71
CA ALA A 239 -21.23 -5.13 -10.56
C ALA A 239 -21.30 -6.55 -9.98
N VAL A 240 -21.07 -6.72 -8.68
CA VAL A 240 -21.18 -8.01 -7.99
C VAL A 240 -22.59 -8.59 -8.11
N VAL A 241 -23.64 -7.77 -7.93
CA VAL A 241 -25.03 -8.21 -8.12
C VAL A 241 -25.26 -8.70 -9.55
N ARG A 242 -24.79 -7.94 -10.57
CA ARG A 242 -24.89 -8.37 -11.97
C ARG A 242 -24.12 -9.65 -12.25
N TRP A 243 -22.93 -9.82 -11.68
CA TRP A 243 -22.09 -11.00 -11.90
C TRP A 243 -22.73 -12.26 -11.29
N ARG A 244 -23.29 -12.16 -10.08
CA ARG A 244 -24.07 -13.24 -9.45
C ARG A 244 -25.29 -13.62 -10.28
N ALA A 245 -26.07 -12.64 -10.75
CA ALA A 245 -27.25 -12.89 -11.57
C ALA A 245 -26.94 -13.61 -12.89
N LYS A 246 -25.71 -13.47 -13.41
CA LYS A 246 -25.22 -14.16 -14.62
C LYS A 246 -24.50 -15.49 -14.32
N GLY A 247 -24.36 -15.90 -13.06
CA GLY A 247 -23.63 -17.11 -12.66
C GLY A 247 -22.12 -17.05 -12.93
N ILE A 248 -21.52 -15.86 -12.90
CA ILE A 248 -20.07 -15.65 -13.09
C ILE A 248 -19.31 -15.89 -11.78
N ILE A 249 -19.95 -15.57 -10.67
CA ILE A 249 -19.50 -15.72 -9.28
C ILE A 249 -20.63 -16.27 -8.43
#